data_AF-A0A9X8YRC5-F1
#
_entry.id   AF-A0A9X8YRC5-F1
#
_cell.length_a   1.000
_cell.length_b   1.000
_cell.length_c   1.000
_cell.angle_alpha   90.00
_cell.angle_beta   90.00
_cell.angle_gamma   90.00
#
_symmetry.space_group_name_H-M   'P 1'
#
loop_
_entity.id
_entity.type
_entity.pdbx_description
1 polymer ?
#
loop_
_entity_poly.entity_id
_entity_poly.type
_entity_poly.pdbx_seq_one_letter_code
_entity_poly.pdbx_strand_id
1 'polypeptide(L)'
;DADKALSWYRRHQPVQSHAEVHAFYEPESGSLQYVVADPKARRCAIIDPVLDFDRRSGTVSHQQARTILSFIQQRGWGVAWVLDTHPHADHFSAATWLAQKTGALTGIGEKITA
;
A
#
# COMPACT_ATOMS: atom_id res chain seq x y z
N ASP A 1 43.71 -12.02 7.77
CA ASP A 1 43.16 -11.47 6.52
C ASP A 1 41.71 -11.01 6.72
N ALA A 2 41.49 -10.08 7.66
CA ALA A 2 40.16 -9.51 7.92
C ALA A 2 39.83 -8.38 6.93
N ASP A 3 40.85 -7.72 6.38
CA ASP A 3 40.69 -6.58 5.49
C ASP A 3 40.02 -6.94 4.16
N LYS A 4 40.28 -8.14 3.61
CA LYS A 4 39.56 -8.63 2.43
C LYS A 4 38.08 -8.89 2.73
N ALA A 5 37.78 -9.53 3.86
CA ALA A 5 36.41 -9.82 4.28
C ALA A 5 35.62 -8.53 4.56
N LEU A 6 36.24 -7.56 5.25
CA LEU A 6 35.65 -6.25 5.52
C LEU A 6 35.45 -5.43 4.23
N SER A 7 36.39 -5.51 3.29
CA SER A 7 36.26 -4.84 1.98
C SER A 7 35.20 -5.50 1.08
N TRP A 8 35.00 -6.82 1.21
CA TRP A 8 33.88 -7.50 0.57
C TRP A 8 32.55 -7.06 1.19
N TYR A 9 32.45 -7.05 2.52
CA TYR A 9 31.24 -6.65 3.24
C TYR A 9 30.83 -5.20 2.94
N ARG A 10 31.75 -4.23 2.93
CA ARG A 10 31.42 -2.83 2.57
C ARG A 10 30.94 -2.66 1.13
N ARG A 11 31.47 -3.45 0.19
CA ARG A 11 31.07 -3.41 -1.23
C ARG A 11 29.72 -4.09 -1.49
N HIS A 12 29.34 -5.02 -0.62
CA HIS A 12 28.09 -5.79 -0.73
C HIS A 12 27.13 -5.50 0.41
N GLN A 13 27.37 -4.41 1.15
CA GLN A 13 26.42 -3.95 2.15
C GLN A 13 25.16 -3.58 1.38
N PRO A 14 24.01 -4.22 1.64
CA PRO A 14 22.79 -3.82 0.97
C PRO A 14 22.59 -2.34 1.26
N VAL A 15 22.38 -1.55 0.21
CA VAL A 15 21.99 -0.15 0.37
C VAL A 15 20.80 -0.19 1.29
N GLN A 16 20.94 0.40 2.48
CA GLN A 16 19.91 0.41 3.50
C GLN A 16 18.78 1.32 2.99
N SER A 17 17.91 0.79 2.14
CA SER A 17 16.67 1.42 1.71
C SER A 17 15.67 1.18 2.82
N HIS A 18 15.53 2.15 3.71
CA HIS A 18 14.47 2.13 4.70
C HIS A 18 13.15 2.44 3.99
N ALA A 19 12.36 1.40 3.77
CA ALA A 19 10.96 1.60 3.42
C ALA A 19 10.25 2.28 4.60
N GLU A 20 9.45 3.29 4.31
CA GLU A 20 8.54 3.88 5.28
C GLU A 20 7.21 3.13 5.21
N VAL A 21 6.70 2.69 6.37
CA VAL A 21 5.43 1.97 6.47
C VAL A 21 4.48 2.79 7.34
N HIS A 22 3.33 3.14 6.77
CA HIS A 22 2.27 3.92 7.42
C HIS A 22 0.99 3.10 7.45
N ALA A 23 0.34 3.02 8.61
CA ALA A 23 -0.90 2.26 8.80
C ALA A 23 -2.10 3.20 8.92
N PHE A 24 -3.24 2.79 8.36
CA PHE A 24 -4.51 3.51 8.38
C PHE A 24 -5.60 2.58 8.88
N TYR A 25 -6.18 2.89 10.03
CA TYR A 25 -7.23 2.09 10.64
C TYR A 25 -8.61 2.49 10.11
N GLU A 26 -9.44 1.50 9.77
CA GLU A 26 -10.85 1.67 9.42
C GLU A 26 -11.73 1.04 10.50
N PRO A 27 -12.51 1.82 11.27
CA PRO A 27 -13.19 1.33 12.46
C PRO A 27 -14.42 0.44 12.21
N GLU A 28 -15.12 0.57 11.07
CA GLU A 28 -16.36 -0.18 10.82
C GLU A 28 -16.10 -1.66 10.49
N SER A 29 -15.03 -1.94 9.74
CA SER A 29 -14.55 -3.29 9.45
C SER A 29 -13.49 -3.78 10.43
N GLY A 30 -12.80 -2.87 11.12
CA GLY A 30 -11.63 -3.18 11.95
C GLY A 30 -10.34 -3.38 11.15
N SER A 31 -10.35 -3.02 9.86
CA SER A 31 -9.23 -3.25 8.95
C SER A 31 -8.06 -2.29 9.18
N LEU A 32 -6.85 -2.80 8.96
CA LEU A 32 -5.64 -2.00 8.81
C LEU A 32 -5.21 -1.99 7.35
N GLN A 33 -5.08 -0.79 6.81
CA GLN A 33 -4.60 -0.53 5.45
C GLN A 33 -3.18 0.02 5.57
N TYR A 34 -2.34 -0.21 4.56
CA TYR A 34 -0.95 0.23 4.62
C TYR A 34 -0.54 1.05 3.40
N VAL A 35 0.33 2.03 3.64
CA VAL A 35 1.18 2.64 2.60
C VAL A 35 2.62 2.25 2.89
N VAL A 36 3.23 1.56 1.94
CA VAL A 36 4.66 1.21 1.97
C VAL A 36 5.38 2.05 0.93
N ALA A 37 6.29 2.92 1.35
CA ALA A 37 6.94 3.89 0.48
C ALA A 37 8.46 3.70 0.44
N ASP A 38 9.03 3.93 -0.75
CA ASP A 38 10.44 4.22 -0.94
C ASP A 38 10.59 5.75 -1.09
N PRO A 39 11.07 6.47 -0.06
CA PRO A 39 11.23 7.92 -0.12
C PRO A 39 12.26 8.38 -1.16
N LYS A 40 13.28 7.56 -1.45
CA LYS A 40 14.31 7.90 -2.44
C LYS A 40 13.76 7.83 -3.85
N ALA A 41 13.05 6.75 -4.18
CA ALA A 41 12.39 6.61 -5.47
C ALA A 41 11.11 7.46 -5.59
N ARG A 42 10.62 8.02 -4.49
CA ARG A 42 9.35 8.76 -4.37
C ARG A 42 8.17 7.94 -4.90
N ARG A 43 8.12 6.66 -4.56
CA ARG A 43 7.06 5.73 -4.97
C ARG A 43 6.53 4.97 -3.76
N CYS A 44 5.28 4.54 -3.85
CA CYS A 44 4.66 3.74 -2.81
C CYS A 44 3.72 2.68 -3.38
N ALA A 45 3.40 1.71 -2.54
CA ALA A 45 2.31 0.77 -2.72
C ALA A 45 1.26 1.01 -1.64
N ILE A 46 -0.02 0.83 -2.00
CA ILE A 46 -1.15 0.78 -1.06
C ILE A 46 -1.52 -0.70 -0.89
N ILE A 47 -1.72 -1.15 0.34
CA ILE A 47 -2.06 -2.54 0.67
C ILE A 47 -3.38 -2.58 1.43
N ASP A 48 -4.27 -3.48 1.03
CA ASP A 48 -5.60 -3.74 1.59
C ASP A 48 -6.46 -2.48 1.74
N PRO A 49 -6.64 -1.66 0.68
CA PRO A 49 -7.40 -0.43 0.78
C PRO A 49 -8.90 -0.70 0.95
N VAL A 50 -9.55 -0.01 1.89
CA VAL A 50 -10.96 -0.19 2.20
C VAL A 50 -11.83 0.77 1.38
N LEU A 51 -12.90 0.22 0.80
CA LEU A 51 -14.07 0.94 0.32
C LEU A 51 -15.08 1.00 1.47
N ASP A 52 -15.33 2.22 1.97
CA ASP A 52 -16.25 2.44 3.08
C ASP A 52 -17.65 1.91 2.75
N PHE A 53 -18.27 1.19 3.68
CA PHE A 53 -19.60 0.62 3.50
C PHE A 53 -20.45 0.82 4.75
N ASP A 54 -21.54 1.59 4.61
CA ASP A 54 -22.55 1.72 5.66
C ASP A 54 -23.56 0.58 5.55
N ARG A 55 -23.47 -0.38 6.49
CA ARG A 55 -24.34 -1.56 6.54
C ARG A 55 -25.82 -1.23 6.74
N ARG A 56 -26.17 -0.06 7.29
CA ARG A 56 -27.56 0.33 7.55
C ARG A 56 -28.22 0.88 6.30
N SER A 57 -27.53 1.75 5.57
CA SER A 57 -28.06 2.37 4.34
C SER A 57 -27.71 1.61 3.06
N GLY A 58 -26.73 0.72 3.10
CA GLY A 58 -26.18 0.04 1.92
C GLY A 58 -25.30 0.95 1.05
N THR A 59 -24.92 2.13 1.54
CA THR A 59 -24.16 3.12 0.78
C THR A 59 -22.67 2.82 0.84
N VAL A 60 -21.97 3.04 -0.28
CA VAL A 60 -20.50 3.02 -0.33
C VAL A 60 -19.92 4.42 -0.44
N SER A 61 -18.74 4.63 0.14
CA SER A 61 -17.96 5.87 -0.02
C SER A 61 -16.47 5.57 -0.16
N HIS A 62 -15.68 6.59 -0.52
CA HIS A 62 -14.23 6.45 -0.75
C HIS A 62 -13.44 7.31 0.24
N GLN A 63 -13.97 7.52 1.44
CA GLN A 63 -13.36 8.40 2.44
C GLN A 63 -11.99 7.87 2.87
N GLN A 64 -11.86 6.57 3.15
CA GLN A 64 -10.58 5.97 3.54
C GLN A 64 -9.55 6.03 2.41
N ALA A 65 -9.95 5.65 1.20
CA ALA A 65 -9.10 5.74 0.00
C ALA A 65 -8.65 7.18 -0.28
N ARG A 66 -9.52 8.18 -0.08
CA ARG A 66 -9.16 9.61 -0.21
C ARG A 66 -8.16 10.05 0.85
N THR A 67 -8.34 9.64 2.11
CA THR A 67 -7.39 9.93 3.19
C THR A 67 -5.99 9.42 2.85
N ILE A 68 -5.88 8.17 2.36
CA ILE A 68 -4.63 7.59 1.90
C ILE A 68 -4.02 8.39 0.74
N LEU A 69 -4.81 8.72 -0.29
CA LEU A 69 -4.31 9.51 -1.43
C LEU A 69 -3.84 10.90 -1.02
N SER A 70 -4.56 11.59 -0.13
CA SER A 70 -4.15 12.90 0.37
C SER A 70 -2.83 12.80 1.14
N PHE A 71 -2.65 11.77 1.97
CA PHE A 71 -1.38 11.52 2.65
C PHE A 71 -0.22 11.31 1.66
N ILE A 72 -0.42 10.46 0.65
CA ILE A 72 0.59 10.17 -0.39
C ILE A 72 0.94 11.44 -1.18
N GLN A 73 -0.06 12.24 -1.55
CA GLN A 73 0.11 13.51 -2.26
C GLN A 73 0.93 14.52 -1.44
N GLN A 74 0.65 14.66 -0.14
CA GLN A 74 1.41 15.54 0.75
C GLN A 74 2.88 15.15 0.86
N ARG A 75 3.19 13.85 0.76
CA ARG A 75 4.57 13.32 0.72
C ARG A 75 5.22 13.43 -0.67
N GLY A 76 4.45 13.75 -1.70
CA GLY A 76 4.93 13.86 -3.07
C GLY A 76 5.41 12.53 -3.65
N TRP A 77 4.77 11.42 -3.25
CA TRP A 77 5.03 10.08 -3.79
C TRP A 77 4.04 9.72 -4.90
N GLY A 78 4.49 8.94 -5.87
CA GLY A 78 3.62 8.28 -6.85
C GLY A 78 3.13 6.92 -6.35
N VAL A 79 1.88 6.57 -6.63
CA VAL A 79 1.35 5.23 -6.37
C VAL A 79 1.75 4.33 -7.53
N ALA A 80 2.55 3.29 -7.26
CA ALA A 80 2.97 2.33 -8.26
C ALA A 80 2.07 1.08 -8.27
N TRP A 81 1.61 0.67 -7.09
CA TRP A 81 0.84 -0.54 -6.88
C TRP A 81 -0.29 -0.32 -5.89
N VAL A 82 -1.39 -1.01 -6.14
CA VAL A 82 -2.48 -1.21 -5.19
C VAL A 82 -2.69 -2.71 -5.04
N LEU A 83 -2.46 -3.22 -3.84
CA LEU A 83 -2.38 -4.66 -3.58
C LEU A 83 -3.46 -5.08 -2.60
N ASP A 84 -4.08 -6.21 -2.87
CA ASP A 84 -4.88 -6.93 -1.89
C ASP A 84 -4.15 -8.21 -1.49
N THR A 85 -4.07 -8.48 -0.20
CA THR A 85 -3.41 -9.66 0.35
C THR A 85 -4.23 -10.92 0.10
N HIS A 86 -5.55 -10.80 0.10
CA HIS A 86 -6.50 -11.89 -0.12
C HIS A 86 -7.89 -11.33 -0.51
N PRO A 87 -8.84 -12.18 -0.95
CA PRO A 87 -10.24 -11.77 -1.02
C PRO A 87 -10.78 -11.54 0.39
N HIS A 88 -11.06 -10.28 0.70
CA HIS A 88 -11.53 -9.87 2.03
C HIS A 88 -13.00 -10.27 2.25
N ALA A 89 -13.32 -10.70 3.47
CA ALA A 89 -14.68 -11.07 3.86
C ALA A 89 -15.36 -10.03 4.76
N ASP A 90 -14.56 -9.13 5.32
CA ASP A 90 -14.92 -8.15 6.36
C ASP A 90 -15.10 -6.73 5.80
N HIS A 91 -14.49 -6.43 4.65
CA HIS A 91 -14.61 -5.15 3.95
C HIS A 91 -14.59 -5.31 2.42
N PHE A 92 -15.06 -4.28 1.71
CA PHE A 92 -14.90 -4.20 0.26
C PHE A 92 -13.58 -3.50 -0.08
N SER A 93 -12.88 -3.98 -1.10
CA SER A 93 -11.63 -3.36 -1.56
C SER A 93 -11.89 -2.10 -2.39
N ALA A 94 -11.13 -1.03 -2.11
CA ALA A 94 -11.07 0.18 -2.93
C ALA A 94 -10.01 0.11 -4.03
N ALA A 95 -9.38 -1.05 -4.27
CA ALA A 95 -8.25 -1.19 -5.19
C ALA A 95 -8.55 -0.68 -6.60
N THR A 96 -9.69 -1.07 -7.16
CA THR A 96 -10.11 -0.65 -8.51
C THR A 96 -10.26 0.87 -8.62
N TRP A 97 -10.89 1.51 -7.62
CA TRP A 97 -11.06 2.96 -7.63
C TRP A 97 -9.72 3.68 -7.53
N LEU A 98 -8.83 3.22 -6.64
CA LEU A 98 -7.48 3.78 -6.49
C LEU A 98 -6.65 3.63 -7.76
N ALA A 99 -6.68 2.47 -8.41
CA ALA A 99 -6.00 2.24 -9.69
C ALA A 99 -6.51 3.20 -10.78
N GLN A 100 -7.83 3.39 -10.90
CA GLN A 100 -8.40 4.35 -11.84
C GLN A 100 -7.97 5.80 -11.56
N LYS A 101 -7.82 6.19 -10.28
CA LYS A 101 -7.40 7.55 -9.90
C LYS A 101 -5.91 7.81 -10.08
N THR A 102 -5.08 6.78 -10.02
CA THR A 102 -3.63 6.93 -9.96
C THR A 102 -2.91 6.40 -11.20
N GLY A 103 -3.56 5.55 -11.99
CA GLY A 103 -2.92 4.77 -13.06
C GLY A 103 -2.04 3.63 -12.53
N ALA A 104 -2.09 3.33 -11.23
CA ALA A 104 -1.32 2.26 -10.63
C ALA A 104 -1.81 0.88 -11.08
N LEU A 105 -0.91 -0.11 -11.06
CA LEU A 105 -1.26 -1.50 -11.29
C LEU A 105 -1.94 -2.08 -10.04
N THR A 106 -2.90 -2.98 -10.25
CA THR A 106 -3.47 -3.81 -9.18
C THR A 106 -2.76 -5.15 -9.08
N GLY A 107 -2.69 -5.72 -7.88
CA GLY A 107 -2.12 -7.04 -7.65
C GLY A 107 -2.85 -7.81 -6.55
N ILE A 108 -3.01 -9.11 -6.76
CA ILE A 108 -3.57 -10.07 -5.79
C ILE A 108 -2.95 -11.44 -6.08
N GLY A 109 -3.16 -12.44 -5.21
CA GLY A 109 -2.67 -13.80 -5.42
C GLY A 109 -3.15 -14.42 -6.73
N GLU A 110 -2.25 -15.10 -7.46
CA GLU A 110 -2.49 -15.67 -8.80
C GLU A 110 -3.73 -16.57 -8.90
N LYS A 111 -4.10 -17.26 -7.82
CA LYS A 111 -5.25 -18.17 -7.78
C LYS A 111 -6.61 -17.49 -7.64
N ILE A 112 -6.63 -16.16 -7.42
CA ILE A 112 -7.86 -15.39 -7.38
C ILE A 112 -8.23 -15.00 -8.81
N THR A 113 -9.34 -15.56 -9.29
CA THR A 113 -9.83 -15.34 -10.66
C THR A 113 -11.01 -14.38 -10.66
N ALA A 114 -11.19 -13.68 -11.78
CA ALA A 114 -12.35 -12.82 -12.04
C ALA A 114 -13.64 -13.63 -12.27
#